data_AF-A0YZ75-F1
#
_entry.id   AF-A0YZ75-F1
#
_cell.length_a   1.000
_cell.length_b   1.000
_cell.length_c   1.000
_cell.angle_alpha   90.00
_cell.angle_beta   90.00
_cell.angle_gamma   90.00
#
_symmetry.space_group_name_H-M   'P 1'
#
loop_
_entity.id
_entity.type
_entity.pdbx_description
1 polymer ?
#
loop_
_entity_poly.entity_id
_entity_poly.type
_entity_poly.pdbx_seq_one_letter_code
_entity_poly.pdbx_strand_id
1 'polypeptide(L)'
;MGISAFYTNSDGSKVNNPKYLRRSEKVLKRLQKRVSRKFKKGQPQSHNYKKAKQRLARKHLKVSRQRKDFAVKTALCVVRSNDLVAYEDLKVRADG
;
A
#
# COMPACT_ATOMS: atom_id res chain seq x y z
N MET A 1 -4.25 16.17 -0.63
CA MET A 1 -2.90 16.11 -1.23
C MET A 1 -2.06 15.19 -0.38
N GLY A 2 -1.30 14.26 -0.95
CA GLY A 2 -0.54 13.25 -0.18
C GLY A 2 0.96 13.39 -0.39
N ILE A 3 1.73 12.82 0.55
CA ILE A 3 3.20 12.74 0.57
C ILE A 3 3.76 12.56 -0.86
N SER A 4 4.40 13.62 -1.39
CA SER A 4 4.89 13.71 -2.77
C SER A 4 6.22 12.96 -2.95
N ALA A 5 7.14 13.13 -2.00
CA ALA A 5 8.41 12.41 -1.91
C ALA A 5 8.37 11.43 -0.73
N PHE A 6 8.91 10.23 -0.91
CA PHE A 6 9.06 9.24 0.15
C PHE A 6 10.18 9.61 1.13
N TYR A 7 11.28 10.17 0.62
CA TYR A 7 12.42 10.64 1.41
C TYR A 7 13.17 11.74 0.64
N THR A 8 13.79 12.68 1.36
CA THR A 8 14.69 13.71 0.82
C THR A 8 15.98 13.67 1.62
N ASN A 9 17.14 13.61 0.97
CA ASN A 9 18.43 13.65 1.67
C ASN A 9 18.93 15.10 1.89
N SER A 10 20.02 15.24 2.64
CA SER A 10 20.67 16.53 2.93
C SER A 10 21.10 17.29 1.68
N ASP A 11 21.40 16.58 0.59
CA ASP A 11 21.83 17.17 -0.69
C ASP A 11 20.63 17.59 -1.57
N GLY A 12 19.41 17.48 -1.06
CA GLY A 12 18.18 17.86 -1.76
C GLY A 12 17.66 16.82 -2.77
N SER A 13 18.31 15.66 -2.89
CA SER A 13 17.83 14.56 -3.73
C SER A 13 16.58 13.92 -3.13
N LYS A 14 15.60 13.58 -3.99
CA LYS A 14 14.29 13.08 -3.56
C LYS A 14 14.00 11.70 -4.13
N VAL A 15 13.60 10.79 -3.25
CA VAL A 15 13.03 9.50 -3.66
C VAL A 15 11.52 9.68 -3.81
N ASN A 16 11.00 9.49 -5.02
CA ASN A 16 9.56 9.63 -5.27
C ASN A 16 8.74 8.55 -4.58
N ASN A 17 7.55 8.90 -4.08
CA ASN A 17 6.59 7.91 -3.60
C ASN A 17 5.93 7.18 -4.79
N PRO A 18 6.07 5.85 -4.92
CA PRO A 18 5.54 5.10 -6.06
C PRO A 18 4.00 5.02 -6.08
N LYS A 19 3.32 5.42 -4.99
CA LYS A 19 1.85 5.50 -4.89
C LYS A 19 1.15 4.17 -5.24
N TYR A 20 1.71 3.03 -4.82
CA TYR A 20 1.18 1.68 -5.13
C TYR A 20 -0.29 1.48 -4.75
N LEU A 21 -0.70 2.05 -3.61
CA LEU A 21 -2.09 2.01 -3.16
C LEU A 21 -3.00 2.76 -4.14
N ARG A 22 -2.66 4.03 -4.44
CA ARG A 22 -3.42 4.88 -5.37
C ARG A 22 -3.60 4.22 -6.74
N ARG A 23 -2.52 3.65 -7.29
CA ARG A 23 -2.55 2.91 -8.56
C ARG A 23 -3.46 1.68 -8.51
N SER A 24 -3.62 1.07 -7.33
CA SER A 24 -4.44 -0.14 -7.13
C SER A 24 -5.89 0.14 -6.72
N GLU A 25 -6.24 1.37 -6.34
CA GLU A 25 -7.56 1.74 -5.82
C GLU A 25 -8.70 1.33 -6.74
N LYS A 26 -8.61 1.63 -8.05
CA LYS A 26 -9.67 1.30 -9.02
C LYS A 26 -9.97 -0.20 -9.05
N VAL A 27 -8.94 -1.04 -8.96
CA VAL A 27 -9.07 -2.49 -8.95
C VAL A 27 -9.61 -2.98 -7.62
N LEU A 28 -9.12 -2.44 -6.49
CA LEU A 28 -9.59 -2.79 -5.16
C LEU A 28 -11.07 -2.47 -4.99
N LYS A 29 -11.52 -1.26 -5.36
CA LYS A 29 -12.94 -0.86 -5.35
C LYS A 29 -13.80 -1.82 -6.17
N ARG A 30 -13.34 -2.20 -7.38
CA ARG A 30 -14.05 -3.18 -8.23
C ARG A 30 -14.16 -4.55 -7.57
N LEU A 31 -13.09 -5.05 -6.96
CA LEU A 31 -13.09 -6.34 -6.26
C LEU A 31 -13.99 -6.31 -5.03
N GLN A 32 -13.97 -5.21 -4.28
CA GLN A 32 -14.81 -5.01 -3.10
C GLN A 32 -16.30 -4.97 -3.47
N LYS A 33 -16.66 -4.24 -4.54
CA LYS A 33 -18.03 -4.27 -5.10
C LYS A 33 -18.45 -5.68 -5.52
N ARG A 34 -17.54 -6.46 -6.10
CA ARG A 34 -17.83 -7.85 -6.49
C ARG A 34 -18.04 -8.77 -5.28
N VAL A 35 -17.29 -8.58 -4.20
CA VAL A 35 -17.49 -9.31 -2.93
C VAL A 35 -18.86 -8.96 -2.34
N SER A 36 -19.15 -7.66 -2.23
CA SER A 36 -20.43 -7.15 -1.71
C SER A 36 -21.63 -7.70 -2.49
N ARG A 37 -21.61 -7.66 -3.83
CA ARG A 37 -22.70 -8.19 -4.67
C ARG A 37 -22.91 -9.71 -4.56
N LYS A 38 -21.89 -10.47 -4.13
CA LYS A 38 -21.96 -11.93 -3.98
C LYS A 38 -22.27 -12.37 -2.56
N PHE A 39 -22.27 -11.45 -1.61
CA PHE A 39 -22.60 -11.71 -0.22
C PHE A 39 -24.09 -11.97 -0.07
N LYS A 40 -24.46 -12.98 0.73
CA LYS A 40 -25.86 -13.27 1.07
C LYS A 40 -26.04 -13.20 2.59
N LYS A 41 -26.83 -12.25 3.09
CA LYS A 41 -27.09 -12.14 4.53
C LYS A 41 -27.98 -13.30 5.00
N GLY A 42 -27.72 -13.84 6.19
CA GLY A 42 -28.53 -14.89 6.81
C GLY A 42 -28.46 -16.26 6.14
N GLN A 43 -27.51 -16.47 5.22
CA GLN A 43 -27.34 -17.74 4.50
C GLN A 43 -25.87 -18.16 4.43
N PRO A 44 -25.57 -19.47 4.28
CA PRO A 44 -24.22 -19.93 3.98
C PRO A 44 -23.67 -19.28 2.71
N GLN A 45 -22.42 -18.83 2.76
CA GLN A 45 -21.81 -18.13 1.64
C GLN A 45 -21.45 -19.08 0.50
N SER A 46 -21.89 -18.73 -0.72
CA SER A 46 -21.59 -19.49 -1.92
C SER A 46 -20.08 -19.64 -2.18
N HIS A 47 -19.70 -20.69 -2.90
CA HIS A 47 -18.32 -20.88 -3.35
C HIS A 47 -17.82 -19.70 -4.20
N ASN A 48 -18.70 -19.07 -4.98
CA ASN A 48 -18.42 -17.87 -5.77
C ASN A 48 -18.07 -16.65 -4.90
N TYR A 49 -18.71 -16.49 -3.75
CA TYR A 49 -18.34 -15.45 -2.78
C TYR A 49 -16.94 -15.70 -2.22
N LYS A 50 -16.66 -16.94 -1.79
CA LYS A 50 -15.33 -17.31 -1.24
C LYS A 50 -14.20 -17.02 -2.25
N LYS A 51 -14.39 -17.38 -3.53
CA LYS A 51 -13.48 -17.04 -4.64
C LYS A 51 -13.29 -15.53 -4.81
N ALA A 52 -14.36 -14.74 -4.73
CA ALA A 52 -14.27 -13.28 -4.82
C ALA A 52 -13.50 -12.67 -3.65
N LYS A 53 -13.75 -13.15 -2.42
CA LYS A 53 -13.04 -12.71 -1.20
C LYS A 53 -11.54 -13.02 -1.29
N GLN A 54 -11.17 -14.22 -1.74
CA GLN A 54 -9.76 -14.58 -1.96
C GLN A 54 -9.07 -13.65 -2.98
N ARG A 55 -9.74 -13.32 -4.10
CA ARG A 55 -9.18 -12.40 -5.10
C ARG A 55 -8.94 -11.00 -4.52
N LEU A 56 -9.86 -10.49 -3.71
CA LEU A 56 -9.70 -9.23 -2.99
C LEU A 56 -8.51 -9.29 -2.03
N ALA A 57 -8.43 -10.32 -1.20
CA ALA A 57 -7.34 -10.51 -0.23
C ALA A 57 -5.96 -10.59 -0.92
N ARG A 58 -5.84 -11.36 -2.00
CA ARG A 58 -4.59 -11.46 -2.79
C ARG A 58 -4.16 -10.10 -3.35
N LYS A 59 -5.10 -9.26 -3.79
CA LYS A 59 -4.77 -7.93 -4.29
C LYS A 59 -4.28 -7.00 -3.17
N HIS A 60 -4.91 -7.02 -2.00
CA HIS A 60 -4.41 -6.29 -0.83
C HIS A 60 -3.01 -6.77 -0.41
N LEU A 61 -2.79 -8.08 -0.37
CA LEU A 61 -1.48 -8.66 -0.06
C LEU A 61 -0.40 -8.19 -1.04
N LYS A 62 -0.71 -8.14 -2.34
CA LYS A 62 0.22 -7.62 -3.36
C LYS A 62 0.59 -6.16 -3.08
N VAL A 63 -0.39 -5.29 -2.81
CA VAL A 63 -0.13 -3.88 -2.50
C VAL A 63 0.71 -3.72 -1.23
N SER A 64 0.40 -4.49 -0.18
CA SER A 64 1.16 -4.49 1.06
C SER A 64 2.62 -4.90 0.83
N ARG A 65 2.85 -6.00 0.09
CA ARG A 65 4.20 -6.47 -0.26
C ARG A 65 4.98 -5.45 -1.08
N GLN A 66 4.36 -4.81 -2.07
CA GLN A 66 5.01 -3.75 -2.86
C GLN A 66 5.43 -2.56 -2.00
N ARG A 67 4.57 -2.14 -1.06
CA ARG A 67 4.91 -1.06 -0.11
C ARG A 67 6.07 -1.43 0.80
N LYS A 68 6.04 -2.65 1.36
CA LYS A 68 7.09 -3.15 2.25
C LYS A 68 8.43 -3.29 1.52
N ASP A 69 8.42 -3.90 0.33
CA ASP A 69 9.63 -4.10 -0.49
C ASP A 69 10.30 -2.76 -0.82
N PHE A 70 9.51 -1.78 -1.26
CA PHE A 70 10.02 -0.45 -1.54
C PHE A 70 10.62 0.21 -0.29
N ALA A 71 9.90 0.21 0.84
CA ALA A 71 10.41 0.80 2.07
C ALA A 71 11.72 0.14 2.54
N VAL A 72 11.80 -1.19 2.51
CA VAL A 72 13.01 -1.93 2.91
C VAL A 72 14.18 -1.64 1.98
N LYS A 73 13.96 -1.66 0.66
CA LYS A 73 15.03 -1.39 -0.31
C LYS A 73 15.55 0.04 -0.20
N THR A 74 14.65 1.01 -0.03
CA THR A 74 15.05 2.40 0.16
C THR A 74 15.82 2.58 1.47
N ALA A 75 15.33 2.02 2.58
CA ALA A 75 16.04 2.07 3.86
C ALA A 75 17.43 1.42 3.78
N LEU A 76 17.53 0.24 3.14
CA LEU A 76 18.81 -0.44 2.94
C LEU A 76 19.80 0.40 2.13
N CYS A 77 19.32 1.10 1.10
CA CYS A 77 20.16 1.99 0.30
C CYS A 77 20.69 3.16 1.16
N VAL A 78 19.84 3.79 1.96
CA VAL A 78 20.24 4.89 2.86
C VAL A 78 21.27 4.42 3.88
N VAL A 79 21.00 3.31 4.59
CA VAL A 79 21.90 2.78 5.62
C VAL A 79 23.27 2.38 5.04
N ARG A 80 23.32 1.90 3.80
CA ARG A 80 24.59 1.52 3.15
C ARG A 80 25.40 2.69 2.59
N SER A 81 24.77 3.83 2.33
CA SER A 81 25.41 4.98 1.68
C SER A 81 25.74 6.12 2.63
N ASN A 82 25.44 5.98 3.93
CA ASN A 82 25.63 7.03 4.93
C ASN A 82 26.16 6.43 6.23
N ASP A 83 27.15 7.10 6.84
CA ASP A 83 27.72 6.70 8.13
C ASP A 83 26.84 7.12 9.33
N LEU A 84 25.95 8.09 9.13
CA LEU A 84 24.99 8.58 10.12
C LEU A 84 23.61 8.77 9.49
N VAL A 85 22.57 8.26 10.13
CA VAL A 85 21.17 8.43 9.71
C VAL A 85 20.37 9.03 10.86
N ALA A 86 19.87 10.25 10.67
CA ALA A 86 18.89 10.88 11.54
C ALA A 86 17.47 10.74 10.94
N TYR A 87 16.46 10.53 11.78
CA TYR A 87 15.07 10.49 11.36
C TYR A 87 14.19 11.28 12.33
N GLU A 88 13.09 11.82 11.82
CA GLU A 88 12.08 12.51 12.61
C GLU A 88 10.82 11.64 12.70
N ASP A 89 10.26 11.51 13.91
CA ASP A 89 8.96 10.86 14.10
C ASP A 89 7.82 11.84 13.76
N LEU A 90 7.41 11.83 12.49
CA LEU A 90 6.35 12.71 12.00
C LEU A 90 4.97 12.06 12.13
N LYS A 91 4.09 12.68 12.91
CA LYS A 91 2.66 12.36 12.95
C LYS A 91 1.96 12.93 11.71
N VAL A 92 2.09 12.25 10.57
CA VAL A 92 1.36 12.64 9.36
C VAL A 92 -0.11 12.25 9.48
N ARG A 93 -1.01 13.23 9.61
CA ARG A 93 -2.46 13.01 9.48
C ARG A 93 -2.78 12.77 8.01
N ALA A 94 -3.42 11.64 7.72
CA ALA A 94 -3.97 11.39 6.39
C ALA A 94 -5.34 12.06 6.32
N ASP A 95 -5.42 13.24 5.71
CA ASP A 95 -6.72 13.83 5.37
C ASP A 95 -7.43 12.91 4.36
N GLY A 96 -8.68 12.54 4.70
CA GLY A 96 -9.47 11.48 4.08
C GLY A 96 -9.85 11.68 2.62
#